data_AF-A0A9E6AA02-F1
#
_entry.id   AF-A0A9E6AA02-F1
#
_cell.length_a   1.000
_cell.length_b   1.000
_cell.length_c   1.000
_cell.angle_alpha   90.00
_cell.angle_beta   90.00
_cell.angle_gamma   90.00
#
_symmetry.space_group_name_H-M   'P 1'
#
loop_
_entity.id
_entity.type
_entity.pdbx_description
1 polymer ?
#
loop_
_entity_poly.entity_id
_entity_poly.type
_entity_poly.pdbx_seq_one_letter_code
_entity_poly.pdbx_strand_id
1 'polypeptide(L)'
;MAKAPLIDRELEELPPELRCQEWLRRIVAVLFASKDPVETEALQRVVGQGVSVELLMNDLKKQLKDRPYDVVCIGDGWQLRTKASYGEVIRAAANVEDELSGLKEFDV
;
A
#
# COMPACT_ATOMS: atom_id res chain seq x y z
N MET A 1 -25.78 7.39 -2.87
CA MET A 1 -24.31 7.37 -3.00
C MET A 1 -23.75 8.27 -1.91
N ALA A 2 -22.95 7.74 -0.98
CA ALA A 2 -22.36 8.57 0.08
C ALA A 2 -21.36 9.55 -0.55
N LYS A 3 -21.51 10.85 -0.26
CA LYS A 3 -20.56 11.88 -0.65
C LYS A 3 -19.23 11.56 0.07
N ALA A 4 -18.18 11.27 -0.69
CA ALA A 4 -16.85 11.07 -0.11
C ALA A 4 -16.51 12.28 0.78
N PRO A 5 -15.92 12.07 1.98
CA PRO A 5 -15.49 13.18 2.82
C PRO A 5 -14.60 14.12 2.00
N LEU A 6 -14.92 15.42 2.04
CA LEU A 6 -14.10 16.45 1.42
C LEU A 6 -12.88 16.68 2.31
N ILE A 7 -11.78 15.98 2.04
CA ILE A 7 -10.48 16.30 2.62
C ILE A 7 -9.81 17.40 1.78
N ASP A 8 -9.05 18.28 2.43
CA ASP A 8 -8.14 19.18 1.70
C ASP A 8 -6.99 18.35 1.09
N ARG A 9 -7.09 18.15 -0.22
CA ARG A 9 -6.10 17.44 -1.02
C ARG A 9 -4.92 18.31 -1.40
N GLU A 10 -5.13 19.61 -1.55
CA GLU A 10 -4.13 20.51 -2.12
C GLU A 10 -3.10 20.94 -1.08
N LEU A 11 -3.49 21.02 0.20
CA LEU A 11 -2.58 21.35 1.30
C LEU A 11 -1.79 22.64 1.00
N GLU A 12 -2.49 23.65 0.48
CA GLU A 12 -1.87 24.88 -0.03
C GLU A 12 -1.12 25.65 1.05
N GLU A 13 -1.54 25.50 2.31
CA GLU A 13 -0.92 26.09 3.49
C GLU A 13 0.43 25.46 3.85
N LEU A 14 0.75 24.26 3.32
CA LEU A 14 2.02 23.59 3.55
C LEU A 14 3.07 23.98 2.49
N PRO A 15 4.35 24.14 2.89
CA PRO A 15 5.47 24.14 1.96
C PRO A 15 5.47 22.89 1.07
N PRO A 16 5.97 22.98 -0.18
CA PRO A 16 5.93 21.88 -1.15
C PRO A 16 6.50 20.55 -0.64
N GLU A 17 7.60 20.57 0.10
CA GLU A 17 8.25 19.38 0.63
C GLU A 17 7.38 18.69 1.71
N LEU A 18 6.75 19.47 2.58
CA LEU A 18 5.86 18.96 3.62
C LEU A 18 4.54 18.45 3.03
N ARG A 19 4.06 19.09 1.96
CA ARG A 19 2.91 18.65 1.18
C ARG A 19 3.16 17.27 0.55
N CYS A 20 4.30 17.09 -0.11
CA CYS A 20 4.68 15.80 -0.69
C CYS A 20 4.77 14.70 0.37
N GLN A 21 5.41 14.98 1.52
CA GLN A 21 5.47 14.04 2.64
C GLN A 21 4.09 13.67 3.16
N GLU A 22 3.18 14.63 3.27
CA GLU A 22 1.83 14.38 3.78
C GLU A 22 1.00 13.54 2.79
N TRP A 23 1.12 13.77 1.48
CA TRP A 23 0.52 12.90 0.47
C TRP A 23 1.03 11.46 0.55
N LEU A 24 2.34 11.26 0.77
CA LEU A 24 2.89 9.92 0.98
C LEU A 24 2.33 9.25 2.23
N ARG A 25 2.20 9.98 3.36
CA ARG A 25 1.60 9.45 4.59
C ARG A 25 0.15 9.02 4.37
N ARG A 26 -0.64 9.83 3.66
CA ARG A 26 -2.04 9.51 3.31
C ARG A 26 -2.11 8.26 2.44
N ILE A 27 -1.27 8.15 1.41
CA ILE A 27 -1.16 6.94 0.57
C ILE A 27 -0.85 5.72 1.44
N VAL A 28 0.18 5.77 2.29
CA VAL A 28 0.55 4.64 3.16
C VAL A 28 -0.60 4.26 4.08
N ALA A 29 -1.33 5.22 4.64
CA ALA A 29 -2.49 4.96 5.48
C ALA A 29 -3.61 4.23 4.72
N VAL A 30 -3.91 4.65 3.48
CA VAL A 30 -4.89 3.99 2.61
C VAL A 30 -4.45 2.56 2.29
N LEU A 31 -3.19 2.37 1.87
CA LEU A 31 -2.67 1.04 1.54
C LEU A 31 -2.64 0.11 2.76
N PHE A 32 -2.31 0.64 3.94
CA PHE A 32 -2.26 -0.12 5.18
C PHE A 32 -3.64 -0.56 5.65
N ALA A 33 -4.66 0.27 5.45
CA ALA A 33 -6.05 -0.07 5.79
C ALA A 33 -6.70 -1.05 4.79
N SER A 34 -6.12 -1.22 3.59
CA SER A 34 -6.68 -2.07 2.54
C SER A 34 -6.17 -3.51 2.63
N LYS A 35 -7.09 -4.46 2.43
CA LYS A 35 -6.79 -5.89 2.30
C LYS A 35 -6.41 -6.26 0.87
N ASP A 36 -6.96 -5.52 -0.10
CA ASP A 36 -6.84 -5.75 -1.53
C ASP A 36 -5.96 -4.66 -2.18
N PRO A 37 -5.39 -4.90 -3.38
CA PRO A 37 -4.69 -3.86 -4.13
C PRO A 37 -5.59 -2.63 -4.35
N VAL A 38 -5.04 -1.45 -4.09
CA VAL A 38 -5.75 -0.17 -4.20
C VAL A 38 -5.48 0.43 -5.58
N GLU A 39 -6.55 0.68 -6.33
CA GLU A 39 -6.49 1.31 -7.64
C GLU A 39 -5.85 2.70 -7.61
N THR A 40 -5.15 3.06 -8.68
CA THR A 40 -4.47 4.36 -8.79
C THR A 40 -5.48 5.51 -8.69
N GLU A 41 -6.68 5.35 -9.26
CA GLU A 41 -7.79 6.30 -9.21
C GLU A 41 -8.27 6.55 -7.78
N ALA A 42 -8.22 5.54 -6.92
CA ALA A 42 -8.56 5.71 -5.50
C ALA A 42 -7.49 6.52 -4.76
N LEU A 43 -6.22 6.29 -5.06
CA LEU A 43 -5.11 7.03 -4.46
C LEU A 43 -5.03 8.49 -4.96
N GLN A 44 -5.45 8.76 -6.19
CA GLN A 44 -5.57 10.13 -6.71
C GLN A 44 -6.51 10.99 -5.85
N ARG A 45 -7.54 10.39 -5.23
CA ARG A 45 -8.49 11.10 -4.37
C ARG A 45 -7.91 11.59 -3.05
N VAL A 46 -6.68 11.18 -2.69
CA VAL A 46 -6.02 11.60 -1.43
C VAL A 46 -4.79 12.50 -1.62
N VAL A 47 -4.46 12.80 -2.88
CA VAL A 47 -3.35 13.69 -3.27
C VAL A 47 -3.87 14.89 -4.07
N GLY A 48 -3.07 15.95 -4.16
CA GLY A 48 -3.43 17.16 -4.92
C GLY A 48 -3.70 16.87 -6.41
N GLN A 49 -4.47 17.75 -7.04
CA GLN A 49 -4.82 17.62 -8.45
C GLN A 49 -3.57 17.69 -9.33
N GLY A 50 -3.44 16.76 -10.30
CA GLY A 50 -2.28 16.70 -11.21
C GLY A 50 -1.02 16.08 -10.61
N VAL A 51 -1.03 15.69 -9.33
CA VAL A 51 0.07 14.96 -8.71
C VAL A 51 0.14 13.54 -9.25
N SER A 52 1.33 13.13 -9.69
CA SER A 52 1.57 11.76 -10.15
C SER A 52 1.68 10.79 -8.98
N VAL A 53 0.71 9.89 -8.86
CA VAL A 53 0.75 8.77 -7.89
C VAL A 53 1.94 7.87 -8.15
N GLU A 54 2.30 7.61 -9.41
CA GLU A 54 3.45 6.76 -9.76
C GLU A 54 4.77 7.33 -9.23
N LEU A 55 4.97 8.64 -9.34
CA LEU A 55 6.17 9.29 -8.80
C LEU A 55 6.21 9.20 -7.27
N LEU A 56 5.08 9.44 -6.61
CA LEU A 56 4.96 9.26 -5.17
C LEU A 56 5.24 7.81 -4.74
N MET A 57 4.74 6.82 -5.47
CA MET A 57 5.02 5.42 -5.20
C MET A 57 6.50 5.07 -5.38
N ASN A 58 7.16 5.61 -6.40
CA ASN A 58 8.59 5.43 -6.60
C ASN A 58 9.41 6.05 -5.46
N ASP A 59 9.00 7.21 -4.95
CA ASP A 59 9.63 7.81 -3.78
C ASP A 59 9.34 7.04 -2.50
N LEU A 60 8.13 6.49 -2.33
CA LEU A 60 7.78 5.61 -1.23
C LEU A 60 8.67 4.35 -1.22
N LYS A 61 8.85 3.68 -2.36
CA LYS A 61 9.76 2.52 -2.49
C LYS A 61 11.17 2.83 -2.01
N LYS A 62 11.70 4.01 -2.34
CA LYS A 62 13.03 4.45 -1.85
C LYS A 62 13.04 4.59 -0.33
N GLN A 63 12.00 5.18 0.26
CA GLN A 63 11.88 5.33 1.71
C GLN A 63 11.71 3.99 2.45
N LEU A 64 11.11 3.00 1.78
CA LEU A 64 10.87 1.67 2.33
C LEU A 64 12.04 0.69 2.13
N LYS A 65 13.14 1.11 1.48
CA LYS A 65 14.27 0.24 1.16
C LYS A 65 14.81 -0.54 2.36
N ASP A 66 14.87 0.08 3.55
CA ASP A 66 15.39 -0.56 4.76
C ASP A 66 14.28 -1.04 5.72
N ARG A 67 13.02 -1.03 5.27
CA ARG A 67 11.85 -1.51 6.02
C ARG A 67 11.55 -2.98 5.73
N PRO A 68 10.83 -3.70 6.61
CA PRO A 68 10.50 -5.12 6.41
C PRO A 68 9.37 -5.36 5.39
N TYR A 69 8.82 -4.30 4.81
CA TYR A 69 7.79 -4.31 3.78
C TYR A 69 8.13 -3.31 2.67
N ASP A 70 7.47 -3.46 1.54
CA ASP A 70 7.57 -2.60 0.36
C ASP A 70 6.17 -2.31 -0.18
N VAL A 71 6.08 -1.36 -1.11
CA VAL A 71 4.89 -1.15 -1.93
C VAL A 71 5.09 -1.79 -3.30
N VAL A 72 4.14 -2.60 -3.74
CA VAL A 72 4.20 -3.31 -5.02
C VAL A 72 2.97 -2.99 -5.87
N CYS A 73 3.12 -3.13 -7.18
CA CYS A 73 2.00 -3.08 -8.13
C CYS A 73 1.55 -4.52 -8.41
N ILE A 74 0.26 -4.79 -8.26
CA ILE A 74 -0.39 -6.09 -8.54
C ILE A 74 -1.57 -5.81 -9.47
N GLY A 75 -1.48 -6.27 -10.72
CA GLY A 75 -2.38 -5.82 -11.77
C GLY A 75 -2.26 -4.30 -11.94
N ASP A 76 -3.38 -3.60 -11.84
CA ASP A 76 -3.47 -2.14 -11.95
C ASP A 76 -3.54 -1.43 -10.58
N GLY A 77 -3.32 -2.17 -9.48
CA GLY A 77 -3.44 -1.67 -8.11
C GLY A 77 -2.14 -1.73 -7.31
N TRP A 78 -2.08 -0.95 -6.23
CA TRP A 78 -0.94 -0.86 -5.33
C TRP A 78 -1.24 -1.55 -3.99
N GLN A 79 -0.25 -2.25 -3.43
CA GLN A 79 -0.40 -2.92 -2.14
C GLN A 79 0.89 -2.88 -1.32
N LEU A 80 0.77 -2.75 0.00
CA LEU A 80 1.90 -3.02 0.91
C LEU A 80 2.10 -4.53 1.06
N ARG A 81 3.35 -5.00 0.92
CA ARG A 81 3.71 -6.41 1.07
C ARG A 81 4.97 -6.54 1.91
N THR A 82 4.97 -7.52 2.80
CA THR A 82 6.18 -7.90 3.52
C THR A 82 7.23 -8.46 2.55
N LYS A 83 8.50 -8.17 2.79
CA LYS A 83 9.60 -8.74 1.99
C LYS A 83 9.67 -10.25 2.20
N ALA A 84 10.02 -10.98 1.14
CA ALA A 84 10.04 -12.44 1.13
C ALA A 84 10.92 -13.05 2.23
N SER A 85 12.01 -12.36 2.62
CA SER A 85 12.91 -12.78 3.71
C SER A 85 12.23 -12.95 5.06
N TYR A 86 11.07 -12.32 5.28
CA TYR A 86 10.31 -12.43 6.53
C TYR A 86 9.23 -13.53 6.47
N GLY A 87 9.14 -14.28 5.37
CA GLY A 87 8.09 -15.28 5.16
C GLY A 87 8.07 -16.39 6.23
N GLU A 88 9.23 -16.87 6.67
CA GLU A 88 9.33 -17.87 7.73
C GLU A 88 8.82 -17.34 9.07
N VAL A 89 9.22 -16.11 9.45
CA VAL A 89 8.78 -15.46 10.69
C VAL A 89 7.26 -15.24 10.70
N ILE A 90 6.69 -14.83 9.57
CA ILE A 90 5.24 -14.63 9.41
C ILE A 90 4.51 -15.97 9.54
N ARG A 91 4.98 -17.04 8.89
CA ARG A 91 4.36 -18.38 8.97
C ARG A 91 4.42 -18.95 10.39
N ALA A 92 5.55 -18.80 11.07
CA ALA A 92 5.70 -19.23 12.45
C ALA A 92 4.70 -18.52 13.39
N ALA A 93 4.50 -17.21 13.22
CA ALA A 93 3.52 -16.45 14.01
C ALA A 93 2.06 -16.78 13.67
N ALA A 94 1.78 -17.10 12.40
CA ALA A 94 0.43 -17.45 11.95
C ALA A 94 0.00 -18.88 12.33
N ASN A 95 0.86 -19.66 13.01
CA ASN A 95 0.59 -21.05 13.41
C ASN A 95 0.06 -21.90 12.24
N VAL A 96 0.61 -21.72 11.04
CA VAL A 96 0.17 -22.38 9.80
C VAL A 96 0.66 -23.84 9.74
N GLU A 97 0.48 -24.59 10.84
CA GLU A 97 0.53 -26.05 10.82
C GLU A 97 -0.84 -26.65 10.46
N ASP A 98 -1.94 -25.87 10.52
CA ASP A 98 -3.30 -26.40 10.30
C ASP A 98 -3.87 -26.17 8.89
N GLU A 99 -3.46 -25.13 8.15
CA GLU A 99 -4.02 -24.82 6.81
C GLU A 99 -3.28 -25.45 5.62
N LEU A 100 -2.09 -26.05 5.83
CA LEU A 100 -1.41 -26.83 4.78
C LEU A 100 -1.92 -28.28 4.70
N SER A 101 -2.75 -28.73 5.64
CA SER A 101 -3.37 -30.06 5.64
C SER A 101 -4.58 -30.18 4.67
N GLY A 102 -5.07 -29.05 4.14
CA GLY A 102 -6.20 -28.99 3.20
C GLY A 102 -5.81 -29.06 1.71
N LEU A 103 -4.52 -28.97 1.37
CA LEU A 103 -4.05 -29.19 0.00
C LEU A 103 -3.92 -30.69 -0.23
N LYS A 104 -5.05 -31.36 -0.48
CA LYS A 104 -5.02 -32.68 -1.09
C LYS A 104 -4.32 -32.59 -2.43
N GLU A 105 -3.25 -33.38 -2.53
CA GLU A 105 -2.64 -33.86 -3.75
C GLU A 105 -3.73 -34.19 -4.77
N PHE A 106 -3.65 -33.61 -5.97
CA PHE A 106 -4.52 -34.03 -7.07
C PHE A 106 -4.17 -35.48 -7.41
N ASP A 107 -5.05 -36.42 -7.05
CA ASP A 107 -5.00 -37.78 -7.56
C ASP A 107 -5.18 -37.76 -9.09
N VAL A 108 -4.29 -38.46 -9.78
CA VAL A 108 -4.27 -38.72 -11.24
C VAL A 108 -5.38 -39.68 -11.65
#